data_AF-A0A1M4SLU1-F1
#
_entry.id   AF-A0A1M4SLU1-F1
#
_cell.length_a   1.000
_cell.length_b   1.000
_cell.length_c   1.000
_cell.angle_alpha   90.00
_cell.angle_beta   90.00
_cell.angle_gamma   90.00
#
_symmetry.space_group_name_H-M   'P 1'
#
loop_
_entity.id
_entity.type
_entity.pdbx_description
1 polymer ?
#
loop_
_entity_poly.entity_id
_entity_poly.type
_entity_poly.pdbx_seq_one_letter_code
_entity_poly.pdbx_strand_id
1 'polypeptide(L)'
;MIELSLIENIFLISLIILAFIMLFVKKYINAILIYAAFGTILSGVFFIFNAPDVAAVQMTIGSAFIIFVYIIAIKTRSKITVGYVETPYLFEKHGDKLLGFEKDLLDNFSENSFFEIEYIPIKKEKLLEYINNNEFDIIAGGIIIENENECNYIFSKKYLPTKLFEYKGKIDPNYESIVLNNQGEKKIIDYLRLKNYFRKNSDIEVKEISSNSYRFIFSKNNKALKDDFNRFLKTFLNSKEYESIVRRNIG
;
A
#
# COMPACT_ATOMS: atom_id res chain seq x y z
N MET A 1 -29.68 -2.08 54.02
CA MET A 1 -30.72 -1.92 52.97
C MET A 1 -30.59 -0.58 52.24
N ILE A 2 -30.41 0.54 52.96
CA ILE A 2 -30.26 1.89 52.35
C ILE A 2 -29.04 1.98 51.41
N GLU A 3 -27.88 1.43 51.79
CA GLU A 3 -26.66 1.51 50.95
C GLU A 3 -26.78 0.76 49.63
N LEU A 4 -27.43 -0.41 49.61
CA LEU A 4 -27.60 -1.21 48.39
C LEU A 4 -28.52 -0.52 47.37
N SER A 5 -29.60 0.09 47.87
CA SER A 5 -30.53 0.87 47.03
C SER A 5 -29.89 2.13 46.43
N LEU A 6 -28.90 2.69 47.12
CA LEU A 6 -28.18 3.87 46.63
C LEU A 6 -27.21 3.50 45.50
N ILE A 7 -26.54 2.36 45.63
CA ILE A 7 -25.67 1.79 44.58
C ILE A 7 -26.50 1.44 43.33
N GLU A 8 -27.65 0.78 43.50
CA GLU A 8 -28.54 0.44 42.39
C GLU A 8 -28.96 1.68 41.59
N ASN A 9 -29.42 2.73 42.28
CA ASN A 9 -29.84 3.98 41.64
C ASN A 9 -28.70 4.67 40.89
N ILE A 10 -27.47 4.64 41.43
CA ILE A 10 -26.28 5.19 40.74
C ILE A 10 -26.04 4.45 39.43
N PHE A 11 -26.11 3.12 39.45
CA PHE A 11 -25.90 2.31 38.25
C PHE A 11 -26.97 2.59 37.19
N LEU A 12 -28.25 2.62 37.57
CA LEU A 12 -29.36 2.91 36.66
C LEU A 12 -29.25 4.31 36.03
N ILE A 13 -28.92 5.32 36.83
CA ILE A 13 -28.71 6.70 36.33
C ILE A 13 -27.52 6.74 35.37
N SER A 14 -26.42 6.05 35.68
CA SER A 14 -25.25 6.01 34.83
C SER A 14 -25.52 5.36 33.46
N LEU A 15 -26.39 4.35 33.40
CA LEU A 15 -26.83 3.74 32.14
C LEU A 15 -27.58 4.74 31.25
N ILE A 16 -28.49 5.53 31.83
CA ILE A 16 -29.24 6.57 31.11
C ILE A 16 -28.29 7.64 30.57
N ILE A 17 -27.33 8.08 31.40
CA ILE A 17 -26.32 9.07 30.99
C ILE A 17 -25.47 8.54 29.83
N LEU A 18 -24.96 7.32 29.93
CA LEU A 18 -24.13 6.71 28.87
C LEU A 18 -24.92 6.50 27.58
N ALA A 19 -26.19 6.08 27.67
CA ALA A 19 -27.08 5.96 26.52
C ALA A 19 -27.28 7.32 25.83
N PHE A 20 -27.47 8.39 26.62
CA PHE A 20 -27.61 9.74 26.07
C PHE A 20 -26.31 10.24 25.43
N ILE A 21 -25.17 10.09 26.10
CA ILE A 21 -23.86 10.48 25.55
C ILE A 21 -23.61 9.78 24.22
N MET A 22 -23.93 8.48 24.12
CA MET A 22 -23.73 7.66 22.92
C MET A 22 -24.37 8.27 21.66
N LEU A 23 -25.54 8.92 21.78
CA LEU A 23 -26.25 9.54 20.65
C LEU A 23 -25.49 10.73 20.02
N PHE A 24 -24.59 11.37 20.77
CA PHE A 24 -23.87 12.56 20.32
C PHE A 24 -22.41 12.28 19.93
N VAL A 25 -22.00 11.01 19.94
CA VAL A 25 -20.61 10.65 19.63
C VAL A 25 -20.36 10.67 18.12
N LYS A 26 -19.44 11.53 17.68
CA LYS A 26 -19.07 11.64 16.25
C LYS A 26 -18.15 10.52 15.75
N LYS A 27 -17.32 9.94 16.63
CA LYS A 27 -16.32 8.92 16.25
C LYS A 27 -16.80 7.53 16.66
N TYR A 28 -16.91 6.61 15.71
CA TYR A 28 -17.35 5.23 15.95
C TYR A 28 -16.60 4.53 17.09
N ILE A 29 -15.28 4.74 17.19
CA ILE A 29 -14.47 4.12 18.26
C ILE A 29 -14.86 4.59 19.66
N ASN A 30 -15.24 5.87 19.80
CA ASN A 30 -15.68 6.42 21.08
C ASN A 30 -17.06 5.90 21.45
N ALA A 31 -17.96 5.72 20.47
CA ALA A 31 -19.31 5.20 20.70
C ALA A 31 -19.26 3.77 21.26
N ILE A 32 -18.27 3.01 20.81
CA ILE A 32 -18.06 1.62 21.24
C ILE A 32 -17.42 1.52 22.61
N LEU A 33 -16.46 2.39 22.93
CA LEU A 33 -15.93 2.46 24.30
C LEU A 33 -17.05 2.80 25.30
N ILE A 34 -17.95 3.71 24.94
CA ILE A 34 -19.13 4.05 25.73
C ILE A 34 -20.09 2.84 25.81
N TYR A 35 -20.29 2.11 24.71
CA TYR A 35 -21.10 0.89 24.71
C TYR A 35 -20.51 -0.19 25.63
N ALA A 36 -19.18 -0.37 25.62
CA ALA A 36 -18.52 -1.34 26.48
C ALA A 36 -18.66 -0.98 27.97
N ALA A 37 -18.54 0.31 28.30
CA ALA A 37 -18.81 0.81 29.65
C ALA A 37 -20.28 0.59 30.06
N PHE A 38 -21.22 0.88 29.16
CA PHE A 38 -22.64 0.63 29.37
C PHE A 38 -22.91 -0.86 29.62
N GLY A 39 -22.35 -1.76 28.81
CA GLY A 39 -22.51 -3.21 28.98
C GLY A 39 -21.92 -3.73 30.29
N THR A 40 -20.78 -3.19 30.73
CA THR A 40 -20.14 -3.54 32.01
C THR A 40 -20.99 -3.10 33.21
N ILE A 41 -21.55 -1.89 33.17
CA ILE A 41 -22.45 -1.39 34.21
C ILE A 41 -23.76 -2.20 34.23
N LEU A 42 -24.31 -2.53 33.06
CA LEU A 42 -25.53 -3.31 32.93
C LEU A 42 -25.35 -4.73 33.50
N SER A 43 -24.17 -5.34 33.32
CA SER A 43 -23.81 -6.60 33.99
C SER A 43 -23.84 -6.46 35.52
N GLY A 44 -23.33 -5.35 36.06
CA GLY A 44 -23.39 -5.07 37.50
C GLY A 44 -24.83 -4.95 38.02
N VAL A 45 -25.72 -4.31 37.25
CA VAL A 45 -27.16 -4.23 37.56
C VAL A 45 -27.79 -5.63 37.59
N PHE A 46 -27.53 -6.48 36.60
CA PHE A 46 -28.05 -7.85 36.59
C PHE A 46 -27.56 -8.67 37.79
N PHE A 47 -26.31 -8.45 38.23
CA PHE A 47 -25.78 -9.10 39.42
C PHE A 47 -26.52 -8.65 40.70
N ILE A 48 -26.77 -7.35 40.85
CA ILE A 48 -27.54 -6.78 41.99
C ILE A 48 -28.97 -7.33 42.01
N PHE A 49 -29.58 -7.54 40.84
CA PHE A 49 -30.92 -8.13 40.71
C PHE A 49 -30.97 -9.66 40.79
N ASN A 50 -29.91 -10.30 41.28
CA ASN A 50 -29.83 -11.76 41.45
C ASN A 50 -30.07 -12.53 40.13
N ALA A 51 -29.63 -11.96 39.00
CA ALA A 51 -29.61 -12.61 37.70
C ALA A 51 -28.16 -12.89 37.25
N PRO A 52 -27.40 -13.74 37.97
CA PRO A 52 -25.97 -13.94 37.73
C PRO A 52 -25.65 -14.55 36.37
N ASP A 53 -26.52 -15.43 35.85
CA ASP A 53 -26.33 -16.05 34.53
C ASP A 53 -26.42 -15.01 33.41
N VAL A 54 -27.37 -14.08 33.53
CA VAL A 54 -27.54 -12.96 32.57
C VAL A 54 -26.38 -11.97 32.71
N ALA A 55 -25.94 -11.69 33.93
CA ALA A 55 -24.78 -10.84 34.18
C ALA A 55 -23.52 -11.40 33.51
N ALA A 56 -23.23 -12.69 33.67
CA ALA A 56 -22.06 -13.32 33.06
C ALA A 56 -22.09 -13.21 31.52
N VAL A 57 -23.24 -13.46 30.89
CA VAL A 57 -23.42 -13.30 29.44
C VAL A 57 -23.24 -11.85 29.02
N GLN A 58 -23.83 -10.90 29.75
CA GLN A 58 -23.73 -9.48 29.44
C GLN A 58 -22.31 -8.95 29.59
N MET A 59 -21.54 -9.46 30.56
CA MET A 59 -20.13 -9.14 30.71
C MET A 59 -19.34 -9.58 29.48
N THR A 60 -19.57 -10.78 28.95
CA THR A 60 -18.89 -11.30 27.75
C THR A 60 -19.28 -10.52 26.48
N ILE A 61 -20.58 -10.31 26.25
CA ILE A 61 -21.07 -9.65 25.03
C ILE A 61 -20.77 -8.15 25.06
N GLY A 62 -21.06 -7.50 26.18
CA GLY A 62 -20.97 -6.05 26.36
C GLY A 62 -19.54 -5.53 26.35
N SER A 63 -18.58 -6.26 26.97
CA SER A 63 -17.20 -5.77 27.10
C SER A 63 -16.26 -6.30 26.01
N ALA A 64 -16.37 -7.56 25.60
CA ALA A 64 -15.36 -8.21 24.74
C ALA A 64 -15.84 -8.45 23.31
N PHE A 65 -17.04 -9.01 23.13
CA PHE A 65 -17.50 -9.46 21.81
C PHE A 65 -17.73 -8.31 20.83
N ILE A 66 -18.30 -7.19 21.30
CA ILE A 66 -18.60 -6.04 20.44
C ILE A 66 -17.34 -5.30 20.00
N ILE A 67 -16.34 -5.21 20.88
CA ILE A 67 -15.02 -4.68 20.50
C ILE A 67 -14.38 -5.57 19.44
N PHE A 68 -14.48 -6.89 19.58
CA PHE A 68 -13.92 -7.85 18.62
C PHE A 68 -14.61 -7.78 17.24
N VAL A 69 -15.94 -7.82 17.19
CA VAL A 69 -16.72 -7.65 15.96
C VAL A 69 -16.40 -6.32 15.29
N TYR A 70 -16.25 -5.25 16.07
CA TYR A 70 -15.88 -3.95 15.54
C TYR A 70 -14.47 -3.92 14.98
N ILE A 71 -13.46 -4.49 15.65
CA ILE A 71 -12.09 -4.59 15.11
C ILE A 71 -12.11 -5.35 13.78
N ILE A 72 -12.91 -6.41 13.66
CA ILE A 72 -13.10 -7.13 12.40
C ILE A 72 -13.76 -6.24 11.34
N ALA A 73 -14.81 -5.49 11.71
CA ALA A 73 -15.53 -4.60 10.79
C ALA A 73 -14.70 -3.37 10.36
N ILE A 74 -13.82 -2.88 11.23
CA ILE A 74 -12.92 -1.72 11.03
C ILE A 74 -11.60 -2.12 10.40
N LYS A 75 -11.38 -3.41 10.12
CA LYS A 75 -10.27 -3.88 9.30
C LYS A 75 -10.45 -3.47 7.84
N THR A 76 -10.74 -2.19 7.60
CA THR A 76 -10.55 -1.49 6.35
C THR A 76 -9.04 -1.41 6.15
N ARG A 77 -8.50 -2.29 5.30
CA ARG A 77 -7.16 -2.07 4.77
C ARG A 77 -7.18 -0.70 4.09
N SER A 78 -6.27 0.21 4.47
CA SER A 78 -6.14 1.47 3.74
C SER A 78 -5.79 1.16 2.29
N LYS A 79 -6.32 1.91 1.33
CA LYS A 79 -5.93 1.74 -0.08
C LYS A 79 -4.78 2.67 -0.41
N ILE A 80 -3.80 2.15 -1.13
CA ILE A 80 -2.67 2.90 -1.68
C ILE A 80 -2.79 2.86 -3.20
N THR A 81 -2.64 4.02 -3.86
CA THR A 81 -2.71 4.08 -5.32
C THR A 81 -1.32 3.92 -5.94
N VAL A 82 -1.20 2.99 -6.89
CA VAL A 82 0.00 2.81 -7.72
C VAL A 82 -0.33 3.23 -9.15
N GLY A 83 0.21 4.37 -9.58
CA GLY A 83 0.21 4.76 -10.98
C GLY A 83 1.28 3.97 -11.73
N TYR A 84 0.91 3.10 -12.66
CA TYR A 84 1.89 2.29 -13.41
C TYR A 84 1.91 2.62 -14.91
N VAL A 85 3.11 2.69 -15.48
CA VAL A 85 3.33 2.72 -16.93
C VAL A 85 3.54 1.28 -17.42
N GLU A 86 2.75 0.85 -18.39
CA GLU A 86 2.91 -0.48 -19.01
C GLU A 86 4.33 -0.63 -19.57
N THR A 87 5.03 -1.66 -19.09
CA THR A 87 6.44 -1.90 -19.37
C THR A 87 6.69 -3.40 -19.46
N PRO A 88 7.30 -3.89 -20.56
CA PRO A 88 7.56 -5.31 -20.75
C PRO A 88 8.26 -5.96 -19.56
N TYR A 89 7.78 -7.13 -19.14
CA TYR A 89 8.23 -7.91 -17.99
C TYR A 89 8.06 -7.28 -16.60
N LEU A 90 7.74 -5.98 -16.51
CA LEU A 90 7.62 -5.25 -15.23
C LEU A 90 6.16 -4.99 -14.84
N PHE A 91 5.36 -4.50 -15.80
CA PHE A 91 3.93 -4.26 -15.70
C PHE A 91 3.28 -4.46 -17.08
N GLU A 92 2.64 -5.60 -17.29
CA GLU A 92 1.99 -5.96 -18.55
C GLU A 92 0.53 -6.32 -18.32
N LYS A 93 -0.35 -5.73 -19.14
CA LYS A 93 -1.77 -6.06 -19.12
C LYS A 93 -2.05 -7.15 -20.15
N HIS A 94 -2.44 -8.32 -19.66
CA HIS A 94 -2.87 -9.46 -20.47
C HIS A 94 -4.38 -9.68 -20.28
N GLY A 95 -5.18 -9.03 -21.14
CA GLY A 95 -6.63 -8.98 -20.96
C GLY A 95 -6.99 -8.25 -19.67
N ASP A 96 -7.66 -8.92 -18.75
CA ASP A 96 -8.06 -8.36 -17.45
C ASP A 96 -7.02 -8.55 -16.34
N LYS A 97 -5.90 -9.24 -16.63
CA LYS A 97 -4.87 -9.52 -15.63
C LYS A 97 -3.68 -8.58 -15.81
N LEU A 98 -3.28 -7.94 -14.72
CA LEU A 98 -2.02 -7.22 -14.62
C LEU A 98 -0.95 -8.17 -14.09
N LEU A 99 0.13 -8.33 -14.85
CA LEU A 99 1.26 -9.22 -14.55
C LEU A 99 2.57 -8.44 -14.60
N GLY A 100 3.65 -9.04 -14.12
CA GLY A 100 5.00 -8.49 -14.24
C GLY A 100 5.73 -8.43 -12.91
N PHE A 101 7.05 -8.26 -13.00
CA PHE A 101 7.94 -8.28 -11.85
C PHE A 101 7.63 -7.16 -10.83
N GLU A 102 7.39 -5.93 -11.28
CA GLU A 102 7.13 -4.81 -10.36
C GLU A 102 5.75 -4.94 -9.70
N LYS A 103 4.77 -5.49 -10.42
CA LYS A 103 3.47 -5.87 -9.85
C LYS A 103 3.67 -6.89 -8.73
N ASP A 104 4.37 -7.99 -9.01
CA ASP A 104 4.60 -9.07 -8.03
C ASP A 104 5.41 -8.58 -6.82
N LEU A 105 6.38 -7.68 -7.03
CA LEU A 105 7.17 -7.06 -5.97
C LEU A 105 6.29 -6.20 -5.04
N LEU A 106 5.37 -5.42 -5.61
CA LEU A 106 4.44 -4.59 -4.85
C LEU A 106 3.36 -5.40 -4.14
N ASP A 107 2.87 -6.48 -4.75
CA ASP A 107 1.96 -7.43 -4.10
C ASP A 107 2.61 -8.03 -2.85
N ASN A 108 3.84 -8.53 -2.97
CA ASN A 108 4.62 -9.06 -1.84
C ASN A 108 4.83 -8.02 -0.73
N PHE A 109 5.02 -6.76 -1.10
CA PHE A 109 5.09 -5.67 -0.13
C PHE A 109 3.75 -5.45 0.60
N SER A 110 2.62 -5.58 -0.10
CA SER A 110 1.28 -5.40 0.48
C SER A 110 0.82 -6.57 1.36
N GLU A 111 1.29 -7.80 1.11
CA GLU A 111 0.85 -9.01 1.84
C GLU A 111 1.05 -8.89 3.36
N ASN A 112 2.18 -8.29 3.77
CA ASN A 112 2.54 -8.10 5.17
C ASN A 112 2.14 -6.71 5.71
N SER A 113 1.29 -5.99 4.99
CA SER A 113 0.91 -4.62 5.29
C SER A 113 -0.59 -4.48 5.59
N PHE A 114 -0.96 -3.42 6.31
CA PHE A 114 -2.36 -3.09 6.61
C PHE A 114 -3.08 -2.36 5.46
N PHE A 115 -2.59 -2.51 4.24
CA PHE A 115 -3.13 -1.84 3.08
C PHE A 115 -3.34 -2.79 1.91
N GLU A 116 -4.15 -2.34 0.95
CA GLU A 116 -4.31 -2.93 -0.37
C GLU A 116 -3.78 -1.96 -1.42
N ILE A 117 -3.30 -2.50 -2.53
CA ILE A 117 -2.80 -1.70 -3.65
C ILE A 117 -3.87 -1.64 -4.73
N GLU A 118 -4.17 -0.42 -5.16
CA GLU A 118 -4.99 -0.14 -6.34
C GLU A 118 -4.10 0.30 -7.50
N TYR A 119 -4.02 -0.54 -8.53
CA TYR A 119 -3.19 -0.28 -9.72
C TYR A 119 -3.97 0.52 -10.76
N ILE A 120 -3.44 1.69 -11.13
CA ILE A 120 -4.06 2.61 -12.07
C ILE A 120 -3.10 2.81 -13.26
N PRO A 121 -3.48 2.44 -14.50
CA PRO A 121 -2.62 2.68 -15.65
C PRO A 121 -2.47 4.18 -15.90
N ILE A 122 -1.24 4.62 -16.14
CA ILE A 122 -0.92 6.01 -16.43
C ILE A 122 -0.15 6.15 -17.74
N LYS A 123 -0.24 7.34 -18.34
CA LYS A 123 0.45 7.67 -19.59
C LYS A 123 1.88 8.13 -19.30
N LYS A 124 2.86 7.55 -20.01
CA LYS A 124 4.28 7.87 -19.87
C LYS A 124 4.56 9.37 -20.10
N GLU A 125 3.85 9.99 -21.05
CA GLU A 125 4.07 11.41 -21.42
C GLU A 125 3.70 12.37 -20.28
N LYS A 126 2.81 11.95 -19.37
CA LYS A 126 2.34 12.74 -18.23
C LYS A 126 3.04 12.39 -16.92
N LEU A 127 4.06 11.53 -16.95
CA LEU A 127 4.72 11.04 -15.74
C LEU A 127 5.22 12.18 -14.83
N LEU A 128 5.83 13.22 -15.41
CA LEU A 128 6.32 14.37 -14.64
C LEU A 128 5.18 15.17 -13.99
N GLU A 129 4.04 15.30 -14.65
CA GLU A 129 2.83 15.93 -14.10
C GLU A 129 2.35 15.13 -12.88
N TYR A 130 2.19 13.81 -13.02
CA TYR A 130 1.76 12.92 -11.93
C TYR A 130 2.69 12.97 -10.72
N ILE A 131 4.01 12.98 -10.95
CA ILE A 131 5.02 13.08 -9.88
C ILE A 131 4.93 14.44 -9.18
N ASN A 132 4.83 15.54 -9.94
CA ASN A 132 4.82 16.89 -9.37
C ASN A 132 3.54 17.19 -8.60
N ASN A 133 2.40 16.69 -9.08
CA ASN A 133 1.10 16.86 -8.46
C ASN A 133 0.87 15.88 -7.29
N ASN A 134 1.74 14.90 -7.08
CA ASN A 134 1.57 13.82 -6.10
C ASN A 134 0.23 13.08 -6.25
N GLU A 135 -0.17 12.80 -7.51
CA GLU A 135 -1.48 12.17 -7.82
C GLU A 135 -1.59 10.71 -7.35
N PHE A 136 -0.46 10.02 -7.22
CA PHE A 136 -0.38 8.64 -6.77
C PHE A 136 0.55 8.51 -5.58
N ASP A 137 0.27 7.57 -4.68
CA ASP A 137 1.15 7.26 -3.55
C ASP A 137 2.48 6.66 -4.01
N ILE A 138 2.43 5.83 -5.06
CA ILE A 138 3.58 5.20 -5.70
C ILE A 138 3.42 5.33 -7.22
N ILE A 139 4.54 5.58 -7.92
CA ILE A 139 4.61 5.54 -9.38
C ILE A 139 5.66 4.52 -9.82
N ALA A 140 5.28 3.67 -10.77
CA ALA A 140 6.02 2.50 -11.23
C ALA A 140 5.97 2.35 -12.77
N GLY A 141 6.77 1.44 -13.33
CA GLY A 141 6.86 1.21 -14.78
C GLY A 141 8.29 1.25 -15.34
N GLY A 142 9.25 0.63 -14.65
CA GLY A 142 10.65 0.59 -15.11
C GLY A 142 11.31 1.96 -15.12
N ILE A 143 11.17 2.70 -14.03
CA ILE A 143 11.74 4.04 -13.85
C ILE A 143 13.20 3.93 -13.44
N ILE A 144 14.06 4.67 -14.12
CA ILE A 144 15.48 4.82 -13.82
C ILE A 144 15.73 6.26 -13.41
N ILE A 145 16.61 6.47 -12.42
CA ILE A 145 16.99 7.79 -11.94
C ILE A 145 18.48 7.97 -12.19
N GLU A 146 18.84 9.01 -12.95
CA GLU A 146 20.22 9.47 -13.10
C GLU A 146 20.50 10.64 -12.14
N ASN A 147 21.78 10.90 -11.86
CA ASN A 147 22.22 12.00 -10.99
C ASN A 147 21.45 12.07 -9.66
N GLU A 148 21.40 10.95 -8.92
CA GLU A 148 20.59 10.80 -7.71
C GLU A 148 20.79 11.92 -6.66
N ASN A 149 22.00 12.49 -6.60
CA ASN A 149 22.36 13.55 -5.66
C ASN A 149 21.69 14.90 -5.95
N GLU A 150 21.23 15.13 -7.19
CA GLU A 150 20.60 16.38 -7.65
C GLU A 150 19.09 16.21 -7.87
N CYS A 151 18.53 15.08 -7.44
CA CYS A 151 17.15 14.71 -7.72
C CYS A 151 16.21 15.12 -6.57
N ASN A 152 15.16 15.88 -6.89
CA ASN A 152 14.14 16.33 -5.93
C ASN A 152 12.96 15.34 -5.75
N TYR A 153 13.07 14.12 -6.27
CA TYR A 153 12.04 13.08 -6.13
C TYR A 153 12.29 12.22 -4.88
N ILE A 154 11.21 11.68 -4.32
CA ILE A 154 11.30 10.67 -3.26
C ILE A 154 11.24 9.30 -3.95
N PHE A 155 12.27 8.47 -3.81
CA PHE A 155 12.36 7.20 -4.55
C PHE A 155 12.86 6.04 -3.70
N SER A 156 12.51 4.80 -4.08
CA SER A 156 13.00 3.58 -3.42
C SER A 156 14.49 3.40 -3.62
N LYS A 157 15.09 2.50 -2.82
CA LYS A 157 16.35 1.84 -3.15
C LYS A 157 16.23 1.05 -4.46
N LYS A 158 17.39 0.76 -5.07
CA LYS A 158 17.54 -0.12 -6.23
C LYS A 158 16.99 -1.51 -5.91
N TYR A 159 16.13 -2.06 -6.77
CA TYR A 159 15.55 -3.39 -6.54
C TYR A 159 15.78 -4.39 -7.67
N LEU A 160 16.12 -3.92 -8.89
CA LEU A 160 16.41 -4.80 -10.02
C LEU A 160 17.42 -4.10 -10.95
N PRO A 161 18.63 -4.66 -11.13
CA PRO A 161 19.64 -4.06 -12.01
C PRO A 161 19.25 -4.19 -13.48
N THR A 162 19.69 -3.22 -14.28
CA THR A 162 19.49 -3.19 -15.74
C THR A 162 20.65 -2.52 -16.44
N LYS A 163 20.78 -2.76 -17.75
CA LYS A 163 21.74 -2.07 -18.62
C LYS A 163 21.01 -1.06 -19.48
N LEU A 164 21.66 0.07 -19.76
CA LEU A 164 21.15 1.12 -20.64
C LEU A 164 21.92 1.12 -21.94
N PHE A 165 21.19 1.24 -23.04
CA PHE A 165 21.71 1.27 -24.40
C PHE A 165 21.27 2.55 -25.08
N GLU A 166 22.18 3.17 -25.81
CA GLU A 166 21.86 4.20 -26.80
C GLU A 166 21.46 3.48 -28.07
N TYR A 167 20.36 3.89 -28.70
CA TYR A 167 19.94 3.31 -29.98
C TYR A 167 19.89 4.35 -31.09
N LYS A 168 20.20 3.90 -32.32
CA LYS A 168 20.02 4.66 -33.55
C LYS A 168 18.93 4.00 -34.39
N GLY A 169 17.95 4.81 -34.80
CA GLY A 169 16.81 4.37 -35.58
C GLY A 169 15.49 4.97 -35.08
N LYS A 170 14.38 4.38 -35.53
CA LYS A 170 13.03 4.69 -35.08
C LYS A 170 12.47 3.46 -34.36
N ILE A 171 12.09 3.65 -33.10
CA ILE A 171 11.34 2.65 -32.33
C ILE A 171 10.01 3.26 -31.90
N ASP A 172 9.07 2.41 -31.52
CA ASP A 172 7.87 2.87 -30.83
C ASP A 172 8.28 3.51 -29.48
N PRO A 173 7.82 4.74 -29.14
CA PRO A 173 8.14 5.45 -27.90
C PRO A 173 7.89 4.66 -26.60
N ASN A 174 7.04 3.63 -26.64
CA ASN A 174 6.80 2.72 -25.54
C ASN A 174 8.05 1.88 -25.17
N TYR A 175 8.96 1.67 -26.11
CA TYR A 175 10.25 1.00 -25.88
C TYR A 175 11.34 1.95 -25.38
N GLU A 176 11.13 3.27 -25.43
CA GLU A 176 12.07 4.20 -24.82
C GLU A 176 12.03 4.08 -23.29
N SER A 177 13.18 4.11 -22.64
CA SER A 177 13.24 4.03 -21.18
C SER A 177 12.71 5.29 -20.52
N ILE A 178 12.18 5.11 -19.31
CA ILE A 178 11.80 6.22 -18.43
C ILE A 178 13.03 6.57 -17.59
N VAL A 179 13.80 7.55 -18.04
CA VAL A 179 14.98 8.04 -17.32
C VAL A 179 14.68 9.43 -16.77
N LEU A 180 14.56 9.52 -15.45
CA LEU A 180 14.38 10.79 -14.75
C LEU A 180 15.74 11.42 -14.44
N ASN A 181 15.78 12.76 -14.46
CA ASN A 181 16.97 13.55 -14.15
C ASN A 181 18.19 13.27 -15.06
N ASN A 182 17.91 12.87 -16.31
CA ASN A 182 18.89 12.75 -17.37
C ASN A 182 19.25 14.15 -17.92
N GLN A 183 20.55 14.43 -18.05
CA GLN A 183 21.06 15.71 -18.54
C GLN A 183 21.21 15.77 -20.08
N GLY A 184 20.80 14.72 -20.82
CA GLY A 184 20.93 14.68 -22.29
C GLY A 184 19.70 14.18 -23.04
N GLU A 185 19.53 14.67 -24.27
CA GLU A 185 18.54 14.20 -25.25
C GLU A 185 18.92 12.85 -25.87
N LYS A 186 19.46 11.93 -25.07
CA LYS A 186 19.87 10.61 -25.56
C LYS A 186 18.65 9.71 -25.68
N LYS A 187 18.55 9.04 -26.82
CA LYS A 187 17.61 7.96 -27.08
C LYS A 187 18.06 6.69 -26.34
N ILE A 188 17.45 6.44 -25.18
CA ILE A 188 17.84 5.36 -24.27
C ILE A 188 16.79 4.24 -24.27
N ILE A 189 17.27 3.00 -24.32
CA ILE A 189 16.49 1.78 -24.12
C ILE A 189 17.19 0.89 -23.10
N ASP A 190 16.43 0.35 -22.15
CA ASP A 190 16.93 -0.57 -21.12
C ASP A 190 16.92 -2.00 -21.62
N TYR A 191 17.65 -2.87 -20.93
CA TYR A 191 17.80 -4.26 -21.31
C TYR A 191 16.46 -5.00 -21.50
N LEU A 192 15.46 -4.76 -20.65
CA LEU A 192 14.19 -5.49 -20.72
C LEU A 192 13.36 -5.04 -21.92
N ARG A 193 13.26 -3.73 -22.13
CA ARG A 193 12.62 -3.15 -23.33
C ARG A 193 13.36 -3.59 -24.60
N LEU A 194 14.69 -3.59 -24.60
CA LEU A 194 15.51 -4.03 -25.72
C LEU A 194 15.32 -5.53 -26.04
N LYS A 195 15.36 -6.39 -25.00
CA LYS A 195 15.08 -7.83 -25.12
C LYS A 195 13.70 -8.07 -25.73
N ASN A 196 12.69 -7.30 -25.31
CA ASN A 196 11.34 -7.41 -25.87
C ASN A 196 11.28 -6.92 -27.32
N TYR A 197 11.94 -5.80 -27.63
CA TYR A 197 12.00 -5.24 -28.97
C TYR A 197 12.63 -6.24 -29.96
N PHE A 198 13.78 -6.83 -29.58
CA PHE A 198 14.50 -7.78 -30.42
C PHE A 198 13.81 -9.13 -30.64
N ARG A 199 12.72 -9.42 -29.92
CA ARG A 199 11.86 -10.57 -30.23
C ARG A 199 11.02 -10.35 -31.49
N LYS A 200 10.77 -9.09 -31.86
CA LYS A 200 9.84 -8.71 -32.94
C LYS A 200 10.54 -7.97 -34.08
N ASN A 201 11.59 -7.22 -33.77
CA ASN A 201 12.28 -6.33 -34.70
C ASN A 201 13.80 -6.51 -34.55
N SER A 202 14.61 -6.09 -35.52
CA SER A 202 16.08 -6.19 -35.43
C SER A 202 16.79 -5.11 -36.26
N ASP A 203 16.13 -3.97 -36.41
CA ASP A 203 16.46 -2.90 -37.36
C ASP A 203 17.14 -1.68 -36.72
N ILE A 204 17.53 -1.79 -35.43
CA ILE A 204 18.23 -0.72 -34.71
C ILE A 204 19.66 -1.13 -34.36
N GLU A 205 20.55 -0.16 -34.43
CA GLU A 205 21.90 -0.27 -33.87
C GLU A 205 21.88 0.17 -32.41
N VAL A 206 22.53 -0.59 -31.53
CA VAL A 206 22.58 -0.33 -30.09
C VAL A 206 24.00 -0.32 -29.55
N LYS A 207 24.26 0.57 -28.61
CA LYS A 207 25.54 0.66 -27.88
C LYS A 207 25.28 0.74 -26.38
N GLU A 208 25.89 -0.16 -25.62
CA GLU A 208 25.82 -0.11 -24.15
C GLU A 208 26.47 1.18 -23.64
N ILE A 209 25.76 1.92 -22.79
CA ILE A 209 26.23 3.19 -22.21
C ILE A 209 26.67 2.97 -20.77
N SER A 210 25.80 2.35 -19.97
CA SER A 210 25.95 2.26 -18.52
C SER A 210 25.08 1.15 -17.93
N SER A 211 25.33 0.84 -16.66
CA SER A 211 24.46 -0.01 -15.85
C SER A 211 23.73 0.83 -14.81
N ASN A 212 22.45 0.54 -14.59
CA ASN A 212 21.62 1.22 -13.61
C ASN A 212 20.66 0.22 -12.93
N SER A 213 19.64 0.69 -12.25
CA SER A 213 18.62 -0.15 -11.63
C SER A 213 17.28 0.58 -11.57
N TYR A 214 16.21 -0.18 -11.66
CA TYR A 214 14.86 0.35 -11.52
C TYR A 214 14.56 0.77 -10.09
N ARG A 215 13.68 1.78 -9.98
CA ARG A 215 13.24 2.40 -8.73
C ARG A 215 11.75 2.74 -8.83
N PHE A 216 11.09 2.86 -7.68
CA PHE A 216 9.76 3.43 -7.58
C PHE A 216 9.85 4.88 -7.10
N ILE A 217 8.94 5.71 -7.58
CA ILE A 217 8.74 7.07 -7.05
C ILE A 217 7.62 7.00 -6.01
N PHE A 218 7.79 7.72 -4.91
CA PHE A 218 6.80 7.84 -3.84
C PHE A 218 6.32 9.27 -3.76
N SER A 219 5.06 9.44 -3.37
CA SER A 219 4.47 10.72 -3.05
C SER A 219 5.27 11.46 -1.98
N LYS A 220 5.45 12.77 -2.18
CA LYS A 220 6.06 13.65 -1.16
C LYS A 220 5.22 13.72 0.11
N ASN A 221 3.93 13.43 0.00
CA ASN A 221 2.99 13.45 1.11
C ASN A 221 3.15 12.22 2.04
N ASN A 222 3.83 11.16 1.59
CA ASN A 222 3.94 9.92 2.35
C ASN A 222 5.37 9.32 2.32
N LYS A 223 6.30 10.04 2.96
CA LYS A 223 7.69 9.57 3.09
C LYS A 223 7.81 8.27 3.91
N ALA A 224 6.89 8.03 4.85
CA ALA A 224 6.86 6.81 5.66
C ALA A 224 6.69 5.56 4.79
N LEU A 225 5.81 5.61 3.78
CA LEU A 225 5.61 4.51 2.84
C LEU A 225 6.91 4.12 2.11
N LYS A 226 7.71 5.10 1.69
CA LYS A 226 9.04 4.85 1.12
C LYS A 226 9.98 4.17 2.13
N ASP A 227 9.98 4.60 3.38
CA ASP A 227 10.83 4.02 4.42
C ASP A 227 10.45 2.57 4.73
N ASP A 228 9.16 2.27 4.80
CA ASP A 228 8.63 0.92 5.00
C ASP A 228 8.95 0.02 3.80
N PHE A 229 8.76 0.51 2.57
CA PHE A 229 9.14 -0.21 1.36
C PHE A 229 10.64 -0.52 1.32
N ASN A 230 11.49 0.43 1.70
CA ASN A 230 12.94 0.21 1.73
C ASN A 230 13.37 -0.77 2.82
N ARG A 231 12.62 -0.87 3.92
CA ARG A 231 12.83 -1.88 4.97
C ARG A 231 12.46 -3.26 4.44
N PHE A 232 11.31 -3.37 3.78
CA PHE A 232 10.89 -4.58 3.07
C PHE A 232 11.94 -5.03 2.05
N LEU A 233 12.42 -4.14 1.18
CA LEU A 233 13.44 -4.47 0.17
C LEU A 233 14.71 -5.06 0.79
N LYS A 234 15.16 -4.54 1.94
CA LYS A 234 16.40 -5.00 2.59
C LYS A 234 16.39 -6.49 2.89
N THR A 235 15.24 -7.03 3.30
CA THR A 235 15.07 -8.46 3.57
C THR A 235 14.64 -9.23 2.33
N PHE A 236 13.76 -8.64 1.51
CA PHE A 236 13.16 -9.32 0.36
C PHE A 236 14.18 -9.65 -0.74
N LEU A 237 15.13 -8.77 -1.04
CA LEU A 237 16.10 -8.97 -2.13
C LEU A 237 17.02 -10.19 -1.95
N ASN A 238 17.16 -10.70 -0.72
CA ASN A 238 17.95 -11.90 -0.42
C ASN A 238 17.07 -13.15 -0.20
N SER A 239 15.78 -13.07 -0.51
CA SER A 239 14.82 -14.15 -0.29
C SER A 239 14.69 -15.04 -1.53
N LYS A 240 14.31 -16.31 -1.31
CA LYS A 240 13.93 -17.22 -2.39
C LYS A 240 12.73 -16.73 -3.19
N GLU A 241 11.86 -15.94 -2.56
CA GLU A 241 10.70 -15.37 -3.24
C GLU A 241 11.12 -14.33 -4.27
N TYR A 242 12.10 -13.48 -3.94
CA TYR A 242 12.67 -12.55 -4.92
C TYR A 242 13.27 -13.30 -6.13
N GLU A 243 14.07 -14.34 -5.90
CA GLU A 243 14.61 -15.17 -6.99
C GLU A 243 13.50 -15.81 -7.83
N SER A 244 12.44 -16.30 -7.18
CA SER A 244 11.27 -16.89 -7.81
C SER A 244 10.56 -15.90 -8.74
N ILE A 245 10.27 -14.68 -8.26
CA ILE A 245 9.58 -13.67 -9.08
C ILE A 245 10.46 -13.14 -10.22
N VAL A 246 11.78 -13.06 -10.04
CA VAL A 246 12.72 -12.69 -11.12
C VAL A 246 12.67 -13.75 -12.21
N ARG A 247 12.85 -15.03 -11.87
CA ARG A 247 12.82 -16.13 -12.83
C ARG A 247 11.46 -16.27 -13.53
N ARG A 248 10.36 -16.07 -12.80
CA ARG A 248 8.99 -16.15 -13.33
C ARG A 248 8.72 -15.10 -14.41
N ASN A 249 9.16 -13.87 -14.17
CA ASN A 249 8.81 -12.74 -15.03
C ASN A 249 9.86 -12.45 -16.10
N ILE A 250 11.15 -12.55 -15.77
CA ILE A 250 12.24 -12.07 -16.63
C ILE A 250 12.95 -13.22 -17.35
N GLY A 251 12.97 -14.42 -16.74
CA GLY A 251 13.68 -15.60 -17.21
C GLY A 251 15.10 -15.66 -16.69
#